data_AF-A0A950YFV6-F1
#
_entry.id   AF-A0A950YFV6-F1
#
_cell.length_a   1.000
_cell.length_b   1.000
_cell.length_c   1.000
_cell.angle_alpha   90.00
_cell.angle_beta   90.00
_cell.angle_gamma   90.00
#
_symmetry.space_group_name_H-M   'P 1'
#
loop_
_entity.id
_entity.type
_entity.pdbx_description
1 polymer ?
#
loop_
_entity_poly.entity_id
_entity_poly.type
_entity_poly.pdbx_seq_one_letter_code
_entity_poly.pdbx_strand_id
1 'polypeptide(L)'
;MRKPRLTAVITAVATAAALAAGSAGASAAVLQGGPGVAHASAAGHCLSSGVCINVTTLGAKHFIDVTGTPGNDNIQFKTITAFGNNSLPHLGVNGFDTGIDEFDDTFITVNGVAGNDTISLAGLNTVPFTRFGVNPKVYTKATLRSGRGNSTLIAANSASDTNVLIAGPGQNVLLARNGRVDTVEGAGHDTAQVDKT
;
A
#
# COMPACT_ATOMS: atom_id res chain seq x y z
N MET A 1 -5.04 -65.27 15.06
CA MET A 1 -5.89 -64.47 14.14
C MET A 1 -6.78 -63.54 14.96
N ARG A 2 -6.56 -62.23 14.90
CA ARG A 2 -7.49 -61.13 15.27
C ARG A 2 -6.77 -59.81 14.95
N LYS A 3 -7.24 -59.07 13.95
CA LYS A 3 -6.80 -57.70 13.61
C LYS A 3 -7.73 -56.72 14.32
N PRO A 4 -7.24 -55.68 15.04
CA PRO A 4 -8.06 -54.54 15.38
C PRO A 4 -7.99 -53.47 14.27
N ARG A 5 -9.15 -52.97 13.84
CA ARG A 5 -9.29 -51.78 13.00
C ARG A 5 -9.31 -50.55 13.91
N LEU A 6 -8.38 -49.61 13.70
CA LEU A 6 -8.45 -48.26 14.25
C LEU A 6 -9.42 -47.43 13.41
N THR A 7 -10.48 -46.92 14.03
CA THR A 7 -11.37 -45.90 13.47
C THR A 7 -10.98 -44.56 14.08
N ALA A 8 -10.34 -43.69 13.31
CA ALA A 8 -10.06 -42.32 13.70
C ALA A 8 -11.34 -41.48 13.56
N VAL A 9 -11.86 -40.96 14.68
CA VAL A 9 -12.95 -39.98 14.71
C VAL A 9 -12.31 -38.60 14.81
N ILE A 10 -12.25 -37.89 13.69
CA ILE A 10 -11.84 -36.47 13.65
C ILE A 10 -13.10 -35.65 13.92
N THR A 11 -13.16 -35.02 15.10
CA THR A 11 -14.21 -34.08 15.48
C THR A 11 -13.82 -32.70 14.96
N ALA A 12 -14.41 -32.27 13.85
CA ALA A 12 -14.31 -30.90 13.37
C ALA A 12 -15.35 -30.04 14.08
N VAL A 13 -14.89 -29.07 14.88
CA VAL A 13 -15.72 -28.02 15.48
C VAL A 13 -16.03 -27.00 14.39
N ALA A 14 -17.28 -26.99 13.91
CA ALA A 14 -17.81 -25.93 13.05
C ALA A 14 -18.74 -25.05 13.88
N THR A 15 -18.28 -23.87 14.25
CA THR A 15 -19.10 -22.85 14.92
C THR A 15 -19.58 -21.83 13.89
N ALA A 16 -20.90 -21.69 13.84
CA ALA A 16 -21.76 -20.86 13.01
C ALA A 16 -21.17 -19.55 12.46
N ALA A 17 -21.30 -19.36 11.14
CA ALA A 17 -21.35 -18.05 10.50
C ALA A 17 -22.82 -17.70 10.23
N ALA A 18 -23.38 -16.79 11.02
CA ALA A 18 -24.63 -16.10 10.69
C ALA A 18 -24.28 -14.82 9.92
N LEU A 19 -24.59 -14.77 8.62
CA LEU A 19 -24.67 -13.53 7.86
C LEU A 19 -26.15 -13.21 7.67
N ALA A 20 -26.61 -12.13 8.30
CA ALA A 20 -27.84 -11.46 7.91
C ALA A 20 -27.64 -9.95 7.98
N ALA A 21 -27.82 -9.35 6.80
CA ALA A 21 -28.35 -8.01 6.53
C ALA A 21 -27.59 -6.76 7.01
N GLY A 22 -27.60 -5.74 6.14
CA GLY A 22 -27.69 -4.36 6.62
C GLY A 22 -26.76 -3.38 5.94
N SER A 23 -27.31 -2.69 4.96
CA SER A 23 -26.84 -1.45 4.35
C SER A 23 -26.48 -0.33 5.34
N ALA A 24 -25.69 0.62 4.81
CA ALA A 24 -25.62 2.05 5.16
C ALA A 24 -24.73 2.48 6.35
N GLY A 25 -23.67 3.19 5.98
CA GLY A 25 -23.12 4.39 6.63
C GLY A 25 -22.89 4.38 8.14
N ALA A 26 -21.61 4.34 8.54
CA ALA A 26 -21.14 5.07 9.73
C ALA A 26 -19.64 5.36 9.62
N SER A 27 -19.32 6.65 9.63
CA SER A 27 -17.99 7.16 9.98
C SER A 27 -17.69 6.88 11.45
N ALA A 28 -16.39 6.85 11.76
CA ALA A 28 -15.77 6.95 13.09
C ALA A 28 -15.79 5.70 14.00
N ALA A 29 -14.60 5.12 14.16
CA ALA A 29 -14.11 4.72 15.47
C ALA A 29 -12.61 5.06 15.54
N VAL A 30 -12.36 6.30 15.94
CA VAL A 30 -11.07 6.77 16.47
C VAL A 30 -10.85 6.06 17.80
N LEU A 31 -9.80 5.26 17.92
CA LEU A 31 -9.27 4.84 19.21
C LEU A 31 -8.13 5.81 19.58
N GLN A 32 -8.47 6.90 20.25
CA GLN A 32 -7.50 7.77 20.94
C GLN A 32 -7.33 7.28 22.38
N GLY A 33 -6.09 7.20 22.85
CA GLY A 33 -5.81 6.89 24.25
C GLY A 33 -4.34 6.72 24.61
N GLY A 34 -3.50 7.74 24.39
CA GLY A 34 -2.17 7.85 24.96
C GLY A 34 -1.73 9.32 25.04
N PRO A 35 -1.21 9.82 26.16
CA PRO A 35 -0.91 11.24 26.32
C PRO A 35 0.42 11.60 25.64
N GLY A 36 0.43 12.71 24.90
CA GLY A 36 1.66 13.46 24.65
C GLY A 36 2.35 13.23 23.32
N VAL A 37 1.66 13.41 22.20
CA VAL A 37 2.09 14.32 21.12
C VAL A 37 0.83 14.77 20.39
N ALA A 38 0.68 16.07 20.10
CA ALA A 38 -0.40 16.55 19.26
C ALA A 38 -0.19 15.95 17.85
N HIS A 39 -1.00 14.96 17.50
CA HIS A 39 -0.97 14.34 16.17
C HIS A 39 -1.77 15.25 15.25
N ALA A 40 -1.09 15.97 14.36
CA ALA A 40 -1.75 16.56 13.21
C ALA A 40 -1.96 15.44 12.16
N SER A 41 -3.06 14.71 12.29
CA SER A 41 -3.59 13.95 11.14
C SER A 41 -4.27 14.97 10.24
N ALA A 42 -3.81 15.09 8.99
CA ALA A 42 -4.65 15.70 7.98
C ALA A 42 -5.92 14.83 7.87
N ALA A 43 -7.11 15.44 7.87
CA ALA A 43 -8.33 14.70 7.62
C ALA A 43 -8.18 13.97 6.26
N GLY A 44 -8.45 12.66 6.23
CA GLY A 44 -8.31 11.87 5.01
C GLY A 44 -9.05 12.51 3.84
N HIS A 45 -8.37 12.62 2.70
CA HIS A 45 -8.90 13.20 1.47
C HIS A 45 -9.34 12.08 0.52
N CYS A 46 -10.62 12.06 0.16
CA CYS A 46 -11.12 11.10 -0.83
C CYS A 46 -11.30 11.79 -2.19
N LEU A 47 -10.72 11.18 -3.22
CA LEU A 47 -10.85 11.61 -4.60
C LEU A 47 -12.27 11.32 -5.12
N SER A 48 -12.64 11.93 -6.24
CA SER A 48 -13.90 11.63 -6.93
C SER A 48 -14.01 10.17 -7.39
N SER A 49 -12.88 9.47 -7.54
CA SER A 49 -12.83 8.03 -7.79
C SER A 49 -13.18 7.18 -6.57
N GLY A 50 -13.32 7.79 -5.38
CA GLY A 50 -13.55 7.11 -4.11
C GLY A 50 -12.28 6.61 -3.41
N VAL A 51 -11.12 6.70 -4.07
CA VAL A 51 -9.81 6.42 -3.44
C VAL A 51 -9.54 7.46 -2.36
N CYS A 52 -9.27 7.02 -1.14
CA CYS A 52 -9.01 7.87 0.01
C CYS A 52 -7.52 7.87 0.38
N ILE A 53 -6.99 9.05 0.69
CA ILE A 53 -5.59 9.31 0.99
C ILE A 53 -5.54 9.94 2.38
N ASN A 54 -4.78 9.35 3.29
CA ASN A 54 -4.54 9.88 4.62
C ASN A 54 -3.04 10.14 4.78
N VAL A 55 -2.70 11.35 5.21
CA VAL A 55 -1.31 11.75 5.46
C VAL A 55 -1.16 12.03 6.95
N THR A 56 -0.25 11.29 7.59
CA THR A 56 0.06 11.44 9.01
C THR A 56 1.56 11.74 9.16
N THR A 57 1.89 12.72 9.99
CA THR A 57 3.29 13.07 10.29
C THR A 57 3.58 12.75 11.75
N LEU A 58 4.66 12.01 12.01
CA LEU A 58 5.15 11.66 13.35
C LEU A 58 6.62 12.04 13.47
N GLY A 59 6.88 13.22 14.05
CA GLY A 59 8.23 13.78 14.07
C GLY A 59 8.73 14.07 12.65
N ALA A 60 9.88 13.52 12.27
CA ALA A 60 10.47 13.66 10.93
C ALA A 60 10.00 12.59 9.93
N LYS A 61 9.01 11.76 10.31
CA LYS A 61 8.51 10.67 9.48
C LYS A 61 7.12 10.99 8.95
N HIS A 62 6.89 10.61 7.71
CA HIS A 62 5.61 10.80 7.04
C HIS A 62 5.01 9.47 6.66
N PHE A 63 3.70 9.33 6.81
CA PHE A 63 2.94 8.14 6.50
C PHE A 63 1.84 8.51 5.52
N ILE A 64 1.85 7.89 4.35
CA ILE A 64 0.85 8.06 3.31
C ILE A 64 0.08 6.75 3.19
N ASP A 65 -1.15 6.74 3.70
CA ASP A 65 -2.04 5.61 3.59
C ASP A 65 -3.07 5.86 2.49
N VAL A 66 -3.11 4.99 1.49
CA VAL A 66 -4.05 5.07 0.39
C VAL A 66 -4.96 3.84 0.42
N THR A 67 -6.26 4.07 0.42
CA THR A 67 -7.27 3.01 0.40
C THR A 67 -8.17 3.20 -0.81
N GLY A 68 -8.22 2.16 -1.64
CA GLY A 68 -9.12 2.05 -2.78
C GLY A 68 -10.57 1.82 -2.37
N THR A 69 -11.38 1.49 -3.37
CA THR A 69 -12.80 1.17 -3.25
C THR A 69 -13.04 -0.31 -3.56
N PRO A 70 -14.22 -0.85 -3.22
CA PRO A 70 -14.71 -2.05 -3.88
C PRO A 70 -15.00 -1.74 -5.37
N GLY A 71 -14.06 -2.05 -6.25
CA GLY A 71 -14.09 -1.70 -7.67
C GLY A 71 -12.74 -1.94 -8.36
N ASN A 72 -12.61 -1.51 -9.61
CA ASN A 72 -11.33 -1.56 -10.31
C ASN A 72 -10.62 -0.22 -10.11
N ASP A 73 -9.70 -0.13 -9.16
CA ASP A 73 -8.97 1.11 -8.91
C ASP A 73 -7.72 1.21 -9.77
N ASN A 74 -7.41 2.45 -10.17
CA ASN A 74 -6.11 2.78 -10.74
C ASN A 74 -5.43 3.79 -9.82
N ILE A 75 -4.52 3.31 -8.98
CA ILE A 75 -3.79 4.10 -7.98
C ILE A 75 -2.36 4.29 -8.47
N GLN A 76 -2.04 5.53 -8.86
CA GLN A 76 -0.77 5.91 -9.45
C GLN A 76 -0.09 6.94 -8.57
N PHE A 77 1.09 6.61 -8.08
CA PHE A 77 1.97 7.57 -7.43
C PHE A 77 2.89 8.22 -8.46
N LYS A 78 3.06 9.54 -8.34
CA LYS A 78 3.92 10.34 -9.20
C LYS A 78 4.58 11.45 -8.41
N THR A 79 5.80 11.79 -8.77
CA THR A 79 6.41 13.05 -8.32
C THR A 79 5.68 14.22 -8.98
N ILE A 80 5.19 15.15 -8.16
CA ILE A 80 4.60 16.41 -8.60
C ILE A 80 5.71 17.47 -8.53
N THR A 81 5.97 18.10 -9.67
CA THR A 81 7.01 19.12 -9.77
C THR A 81 6.68 20.31 -8.87
N ALA A 82 7.67 20.75 -8.10
CA ALA A 82 7.65 21.98 -7.33
C ALA A 82 7.12 23.18 -8.13
N PHE A 83 6.14 23.89 -7.57
CA PHE A 83 5.71 25.18 -8.10
C PHE A 83 6.60 26.29 -7.50
N GLY A 84 7.53 26.81 -8.31
CA GLY A 84 8.34 27.98 -7.96
C GLY A 84 9.82 27.70 -7.62
N ASN A 85 10.60 28.77 -7.51
CA ASN A 85 12.08 28.72 -7.53
C ASN A 85 12.74 28.16 -6.26
N ASN A 86 11.99 27.64 -5.29
CA ASN A 86 12.53 27.14 -4.00
C ASN A 86 11.72 25.98 -3.38
N SER A 87 10.73 25.43 -4.08
CA SER A 87 9.93 24.31 -3.56
C SER A 87 10.61 22.98 -3.92
N LEU A 88 10.49 21.96 -3.08
CA LEU A 88 10.92 20.60 -3.41
C LEU A 88 9.79 19.87 -4.14
N PRO A 89 10.09 18.89 -5.00
CA PRO A 89 9.05 18.06 -5.60
C PRO A 89 8.32 17.28 -4.51
N HIS A 90 7.00 17.20 -4.62
CA HIS A 90 6.15 16.50 -3.67
C HIS A 90 5.74 15.12 -4.20
N LEU A 91 5.41 14.22 -3.29
CA LEU A 91 4.75 12.96 -3.64
C LEU A 91 3.28 13.22 -3.94
N GLY A 92 2.80 12.67 -5.05
CA GLY A 92 1.40 12.78 -5.47
C GLY A 92 0.74 11.42 -5.70
N VAL A 93 -0.56 11.35 -5.45
CA VAL A 93 -1.40 10.17 -5.67
C VAL A 93 -2.56 10.55 -6.58
N ASN A 94 -2.65 9.96 -7.78
CA ASN A 94 -3.70 10.25 -8.76
C ASN A 94 -3.91 11.76 -9.03
N GLY A 95 -2.83 12.55 -8.95
CA GLY A 95 -2.85 14.00 -9.14
C GLY A 95 -3.17 14.82 -7.88
N PHE A 96 -3.50 14.19 -6.75
CA PHE A 96 -3.54 14.85 -5.46
C PHE A 96 -2.13 15.04 -4.91
N ASP A 97 -1.81 16.26 -4.50
CA ASP A 97 -0.55 16.62 -3.86
C ASP A 97 -0.62 16.32 -2.36
N THR A 98 0.27 15.46 -1.87
CA THR A 98 0.33 15.09 -0.45
C THR A 98 1.04 16.13 0.42
N GLY A 99 1.77 17.07 -0.20
CA GLY A 99 2.60 18.04 0.50
C GLY A 99 3.82 17.45 1.19
N ILE A 100 4.15 16.18 0.92
CA ILE A 100 5.34 15.50 1.44
C ILE A 100 6.45 15.57 0.40
N ASP A 101 7.62 16.04 0.81
CA ASP A 101 8.77 16.17 -0.08
C ASP A 101 9.36 14.80 -0.42
N GLU A 102 9.86 14.64 -1.64
CA GLU A 102 10.50 13.40 -2.11
C GLU A 102 11.84 13.05 -1.42
N PHE A 103 12.28 13.87 -0.46
CA PHE A 103 13.50 13.68 0.32
C PHE A 103 13.23 13.24 1.76
N ASP A 104 11.96 13.25 2.19
CA ASP A 104 11.58 12.97 3.56
C ASP A 104 11.50 11.46 3.86
N ASP A 105 11.60 11.09 5.14
CA ASP A 105 11.49 9.71 5.61
C ASP A 105 10.02 9.24 5.52
N THR A 106 9.63 8.77 4.34
CA THR A 106 8.23 8.50 3.99
C THR A 106 7.88 7.01 3.96
N PHE A 107 6.75 6.64 4.55
CA PHE A 107 6.22 5.29 4.58
C PHE A 107 4.90 5.26 3.82
N ILE A 108 4.83 4.44 2.78
CA ILE A 108 3.65 4.35 1.91
C ILE A 108 2.93 3.03 2.18
N THR A 109 1.62 3.11 2.40
CA THR A 109 0.73 1.94 2.45
C THR A 109 -0.37 2.11 1.42
N VAL A 110 -0.60 1.11 0.58
CA VAL A 110 -1.69 1.13 -0.41
C VAL A 110 -2.51 -0.14 -0.33
N ASN A 111 -3.84 -0.01 -0.27
CA ASN A 111 -4.78 -1.11 -0.22
C ASN A 111 -5.84 -1.00 -1.32
N GLY A 112 -5.83 -1.92 -2.31
CA GLY A 112 -6.83 -1.98 -3.40
C GLY A 112 -8.21 -2.56 -3.01
N VAL A 113 -8.33 -3.16 -1.82
CA VAL A 113 -9.60 -3.73 -1.30
C VAL A 113 -10.17 -4.90 -2.12
N ALA A 114 -10.96 -4.66 -3.17
CA ALA A 114 -11.59 -5.73 -3.95
C ALA A 114 -11.92 -5.27 -5.37
N GLY A 115 -11.49 -6.03 -6.36
CA GLY A 115 -11.65 -5.80 -7.79
C GLY A 115 -10.31 -5.99 -8.51
N ASN A 116 -10.23 -5.57 -9.77
CA ASN A 116 -9.01 -5.67 -10.54
C ASN A 116 -8.25 -4.35 -10.46
N ASP A 117 -7.35 -4.25 -9.49
CA ASP A 117 -6.67 -3.00 -9.18
C ASP A 117 -5.33 -2.89 -9.90
N THR A 118 -4.99 -1.67 -10.31
CA THR A 118 -3.63 -1.32 -10.73
C THR A 118 -3.06 -0.35 -9.72
N ILE A 119 -2.07 -0.80 -8.96
CA ILE A 119 -1.35 0.01 -7.97
C ILE A 119 0.09 0.14 -8.43
N SER A 120 0.52 1.37 -8.66
CA SER A 120 1.82 1.64 -9.25
C SER A 120 2.52 2.80 -8.57
N LEU A 121 3.71 2.51 -8.07
CA LEU A 121 4.73 3.47 -7.63
C LEU A 121 5.75 3.76 -8.73
N ALA A 122 5.59 3.20 -9.94
CA ALA A 122 6.55 3.38 -11.03
C ALA A 122 6.71 4.82 -11.52
N GLY A 123 5.75 5.69 -11.22
CA GLY A 123 5.82 7.13 -11.50
C GLY A 123 6.65 7.91 -10.48
N LEU A 124 7.01 7.29 -9.35
CA LEU A 124 8.00 7.80 -8.43
C LEU A 124 9.37 7.51 -9.02
N ASN A 125 9.89 8.50 -9.74
CA ASN A 125 11.26 8.46 -10.24
C ASN A 125 12.07 9.39 -9.36
N THR A 126 13.25 8.94 -8.94
CA THR A 126 14.28 9.85 -8.44
C THR A 126 14.55 10.86 -9.54
N VAL A 127 14.00 12.07 -9.42
CA VAL A 127 14.42 13.15 -10.31
C VAL A 127 15.93 13.34 -10.12
N PRO A 128 16.69 13.63 -11.19
CA PRO A 128 18.14 13.81 -11.10
C PRO A 128 18.55 15.10 -10.37
N PHE A 129 17.68 15.68 -9.54
CA PHE A 129 18.04 16.75 -8.62
C PHE A 129 18.87 16.16 -7.48
N THR A 130 20.18 16.07 -7.73
CA THR A 130 21.20 15.91 -6.70
C THR A 130 21.32 17.21 -5.90
N ARG A 131 20.26 17.58 -5.16
CA ARG A 131 20.39 18.65 -4.18
C ARG A 131 21.32 18.13 -3.08
N PHE A 132 22.48 18.74 -2.93
CA PHE A 132 23.50 18.38 -1.93
C PHE A 132 24.22 17.03 -2.14
N GLY A 133 24.23 16.47 -3.36
CA GLY A 133 24.99 15.24 -3.65
C GLY A 133 24.42 13.95 -3.03
N VAL A 134 23.21 14.02 -2.49
CA VAL A 134 22.43 12.85 -2.06
C VAL A 134 21.46 12.45 -3.17
N ASN A 135 21.40 11.15 -3.47
CA ASN A 135 20.34 10.62 -4.32
C ASN A 135 19.00 10.77 -3.58
N PRO A 136 17.92 11.22 -4.26
CA PRO A 136 16.62 11.34 -3.61
C PRO A 136 16.20 9.97 -3.08
N LYS A 137 15.79 9.92 -1.82
CA LYS A 137 15.15 8.76 -1.21
C LYS A 137 13.65 8.98 -1.36
N VAL A 138 13.08 8.53 -2.47
CA VAL A 138 11.69 8.87 -2.86
C VAL A 138 10.67 8.40 -1.80
N TYR A 139 10.98 7.30 -1.12
CA TYR A 139 10.32 6.89 0.12
C TYR A 139 11.25 5.93 0.90
N THR A 140 10.86 5.54 2.10
CA THR A 140 11.62 4.62 2.95
C THR A 140 11.16 3.20 2.81
N LYS A 141 9.84 3.02 2.88
CA LYS A 141 9.20 1.72 2.73
C LYS A 141 7.86 1.89 2.05
N ALA A 142 7.55 1.01 1.11
CA ALA A 142 6.22 0.90 0.55
C ALA A 142 5.64 -0.49 0.81
N THR A 143 4.38 -0.53 1.23
CA THR A 143 3.59 -1.76 1.31
C THR A 143 2.40 -1.63 0.38
N LEU A 144 2.37 -2.47 -0.66
CA LEU A 144 1.29 -2.48 -1.65
C LEU A 144 0.48 -3.76 -1.48
N ARG A 145 -0.85 -3.64 -1.33
CA ARG A 145 -1.75 -4.78 -1.14
C ARG A 145 -2.90 -4.77 -2.14
N SER A 146 -3.07 -5.86 -2.88
CA SER A 146 -4.01 -5.89 -4.02
C SER A 146 -5.46 -6.30 -3.72
N GLY A 147 -5.81 -6.63 -2.47
CA GLY A 147 -7.19 -7.04 -2.20
C GLY A 147 -7.60 -8.33 -2.93
N ARG A 148 -8.91 -8.61 -3.06
CA ARG A 148 -9.41 -9.72 -3.89
C ARG A 148 -9.49 -9.30 -5.35
N GLY A 149 -9.16 -10.17 -6.29
CA GLY A 149 -9.30 -9.93 -7.73
C GLY A 149 -7.97 -10.09 -8.47
N ASN A 150 -7.97 -9.76 -9.76
CA ASN A 150 -6.77 -9.88 -10.60
C ASN A 150 -6.11 -8.52 -10.71
N SER A 151 -5.09 -8.30 -9.89
CA SER A 151 -4.51 -6.97 -9.73
C SER A 151 -3.04 -6.93 -10.13
N THR A 152 -2.56 -5.72 -10.44
CA THR A 152 -1.16 -5.45 -10.77
C THR A 152 -0.56 -4.51 -9.74
N LEU A 153 0.52 -4.95 -9.10
CA LEU A 153 1.28 -4.21 -8.09
C LEU A 153 2.67 -3.91 -8.65
N ILE A 154 3.00 -2.62 -8.80
CA ILE A 154 4.29 -2.18 -9.37
C ILE A 154 4.99 -1.28 -8.36
N ALA A 155 6.12 -1.72 -7.81
CA ALA A 155 6.95 -0.90 -6.94
C ALA A 155 7.73 0.17 -7.72
N ALA A 156 8.27 1.16 -7.00
CA ALA A 156 9.16 2.13 -7.63
C ALA A 156 10.53 1.52 -7.92
N ASN A 157 11.25 2.15 -8.84
CA ASN A 157 12.66 1.86 -9.08
C ASN A 157 13.51 2.81 -8.23
N SER A 158 13.72 2.46 -6.96
CA SER A 158 14.53 3.27 -6.05
C SER A 158 15.50 2.41 -5.28
N ALA A 159 16.79 2.74 -5.42
CA ALA A 159 17.89 1.93 -4.91
C ALA A 159 17.99 1.95 -3.37
N SER A 160 17.31 2.83 -2.64
CA SER A 160 17.38 2.92 -1.18
C SER A 160 16.22 2.24 -0.44
N ASP A 161 15.19 1.82 -1.17
CA ASP A 161 13.86 1.66 -0.58
C ASP A 161 13.52 0.18 -0.38
N THR A 162 12.68 -0.12 0.60
CA THR A 162 12.17 -1.48 0.85
C THR A 162 10.72 -1.60 0.36
N ASN A 163 10.43 -2.59 -0.49
CA ASN A 163 9.07 -2.86 -0.92
C ASN A 163 8.51 -4.17 -0.36
N VAL A 164 7.24 -4.12 0.01
CA VAL A 164 6.45 -5.29 0.39
C VAL A 164 5.22 -5.31 -0.51
N LEU A 165 5.14 -6.26 -1.44
CA LEU A 165 4.00 -6.43 -2.33
C LEU A 165 3.24 -7.67 -1.87
N ILE A 166 1.97 -7.50 -1.52
CA ILE A 166 1.13 -8.54 -0.95
C ILE A 166 -0.10 -8.74 -1.82
N ALA A 167 -0.13 -9.87 -2.52
CA ALA A 167 -1.27 -10.30 -3.29
C ALA A 167 -2.38 -10.79 -2.35
N GLY A 168 -3.61 -10.37 -2.60
CA GLY A 168 -4.76 -11.11 -2.10
C GLY A 168 -5.22 -12.19 -3.08
N PRO A 169 -6.37 -12.83 -2.84
CA PRO A 169 -6.87 -13.92 -3.68
C PRO A 169 -7.13 -13.46 -5.12
N GLY A 170 -6.63 -14.23 -6.10
CA GLY A 170 -6.82 -13.96 -7.53
C GLY A 170 -5.60 -14.36 -8.35
N GLN A 171 -5.52 -13.86 -9.59
CA GLN A 171 -4.31 -13.90 -10.41
C GLN A 171 -3.69 -12.52 -10.45
N ASN A 172 -2.62 -12.32 -9.69
CA ASN A 172 -1.98 -11.02 -9.56
C ASN A 172 -0.62 -10.99 -10.25
N VAL A 173 -0.21 -9.78 -10.64
CA VAL A 173 1.13 -9.50 -11.16
C VAL A 173 1.86 -8.59 -10.19
N LEU A 174 3.01 -9.03 -9.69
CA LEU A 174 3.79 -8.32 -8.68
C LEU A 174 5.19 -8.03 -9.24
N LEU A 175 5.53 -6.74 -9.38
CA LEU A 175 6.79 -6.29 -9.97
C LEU A 175 7.57 -5.44 -8.97
N ALA A 176 8.63 -6.02 -8.40
CA ALA A 176 9.63 -5.29 -7.62
C ALA A 176 10.74 -4.79 -8.56
N ARG A 177 10.95 -3.47 -8.62
CA ARG A 177 11.78 -2.80 -9.65
C ARG A 177 13.11 -2.24 -9.14
N ASN A 178 13.46 -2.43 -7.87
CA ASN A 178 14.66 -1.83 -7.26
C ASN A 178 15.88 -2.76 -7.24
N GLY A 179 15.75 -4.01 -7.72
CA GLY A 179 16.84 -4.97 -7.74
C GLY A 179 17.32 -5.49 -6.38
N ARG A 180 16.64 -5.14 -5.27
CA ARG A 180 17.02 -5.50 -3.89
C ARG A 180 16.15 -6.60 -3.31
N VAL A 181 16.49 -7.05 -2.09
CA VAL A 181 15.69 -7.99 -1.31
C VAL A 181 14.38 -7.33 -0.88
N ASP A 182 13.37 -7.42 -1.74
CA ASP A 182 11.98 -7.04 -1.49
C ASP A 182 11.16 -8.27 -1.07
N THR A 183 10.05 -8.05 -0.35
CA THR A 183 9.11 -9.12 0.01
C THR A 183 7.96 -9.14 -0.98
N VAL A 184 7.78 -10.26 -1.69
CA VAL A 184 6.68 -10.47 -2.62
C VAL A 184 5.90 -11.70 -2.20
N GLU A 185 4.68 -11.50 -1.71
CA GLU A 185 3.81 -12.56 -1.20
C GLU A 185 2.63 -12.78 -2.15
N GLY A 186 2.56 -13.96 -2.77
CA GLY A 186 1.43 -14.41 -3.58
C GLY A 186 0.48 -15.31 -2.77
N ALA A 187 -0.82 -15.14 -2.92
CA ALA A 187 -1.84 -15.98 -2.30
C ALA A 187 -2.62 -16.86 -3.32
N GLY A 188 -2.26 -16.79 -4.62
CA GLY A 188 -2.93 -17.50 -5.72
C GLY A 188 -1.98 -17.95 -6.84
N HIS A 189 -2.48 -17.98 -8.09
CA HIS A 189 -1.68 -18.26 -9.30
C HIS A 189 -0.93 -17.00 -9.75
N ASP A 190 -0.20 -16.39 -8.82
CA ASP A 190 0.41 -15.07 -9.01
C ASP A 190 1.71 -15.16 -9.79
N THR A 191 2.00 -14.14 -10.58
CA THR A 191 3.31 -13.95 -11.22
C THR A 191 4.08 -12.88 -10.46
N ALA A 192 5.12 -13.31 -9.74
CA ALA A 192 6.02 -12.43 -9.01
C ALA A 192 7.38 -12.34 -9.74
N GLN A 193 7.79 -11.12 -10.08
CA GLN A 193 9.13 -10.85 -10.60
C GLN A 193 9.90 -9.97 -9.63
N VAL A 194 11.00 -10.50 -9.11
CA VAL A 194 12.06 -9.73 -8.47
C VAL A 194 13.09 -9.45 -9.53
N ASP A 195 13.31 -8.18 -9.87
CA ASP A 195 14.43 -7.83 -10.74
C ASP A 195 15.74 -8.25 -10.06
N LYS A 196 16.60 -8.98 -10.77
CA LYS A 196 17.92 -9.33 -10.25
C LYS A 196 18.87 -8.24 -10.71
N THR A 197 19.46 -7.50 -9.77
CA THR A 197 20.59 -6.59 -10.02
C THR A 197 21.68 -7.24 -10.87
#